data_AF-A0A8B8EHF5-F1
#
_entry.id   AF-A0A8B8EHF5-F1
#
_cell.length_a   1.000
_cell.length_b   1.000
_cell.length_c   1.000
_cell.angle_alpha   90.00
_cell.angle_beta   90.00
_cell.angle_gamma   90.00
#
_symmetry.space_group_name_H-M   'P 1'
#
loop_
_entity.id
_entity.type
_entity.pdbx_description
1 polymer ?
#
loop_
_entity_poly.entity_id
_entity_poly.type
_entity_poly.pdbx_seq_one_letter_code
_entity_poly.pdbx_strand_id
1 'polypeptide(L)'
;MKIFIYASILAVVLCREFRQLPEDKTCPDLELKVLNDVYCQKGEKTHCLMDDQHRHGVVCVKERDIQAGYCPYYNNAKSAMEVRPCEGERCPNKTFTSSAVVLYPECYENYRGKLEDEL
;
A
#
# COMPACT_ATOMS: atom_id res chain seq x y z
N MET A 1 36.77 36.90 11.38
CA MET A 1 36.29 35.60 11.90
C MET A 1 34.77 35.58 11.85
N LYS A 2 34.17 34.83 10.91
CA LYS A 2 32.74 34.52 10.88
C LYS A 2 32.61 33.10 10.35
N ILE A 3 32.34 32.17 11.27
CA ILE A 3 32.10 30.76 10.97
C ILE A 3 30.65 30.68 10.52
N PHE A 4 30.43 30.41 9.23
CA PHE A 4 29.10 30.06 8.73
C PHE A 4 28.91 28.57 8.92
N ILE A 5 28.21 28.19 9.99
CA ILE A 5 27.69 26.84 10.17
C ILE A 5 26.53 26.70 9.19
N TYR A 6 26.81 26.16 8.00
CA TYR A 6 25.75 25.62 7.15
C TYR A 6 25.25 24.35 7.81
N ALA A 7 24.24 24.49 8.66
CA ALA A 7 23.48 23.37 9.18
C ALA A 7 22.92 22.61 7.98
N SER A 8 23.46 21.41 7.76
CA SER A 8 23.00 20.45 6.77
C SER A 8 21.53 20.16 7.02
N ILE A 9 20.65 20.78 6.24
CA ILE A 9 19.25 20.36 6.11
C ILE A 9 19.27 19.13 5.19
N LEU A 10 19.82 18.03 5.69
CA LEU A 10 19.39 16.71 5.27
C LEU A 10 18.07 16.45 5.98
N ALA A 11 17.02 17.13 5.52
CA ALA A 11 15.68 16.62 5.69
C ALA A 11 15.65 15.34 4.84
N VAL A 12 16.09 14.23 5.43
CA VAL A 12 15.68 12.92 4.94
C VAL A 12 14.20 12.85 5.27
N VAL A 13 13.39 13.47 4.41
CA VAL A 13 11.97 13.27 4.36
C VAL A 13 11.83 11.80 3.98
N LEU A 14 11.78 10.94 5.01
CA LEU A 14 11.37 9.56 4.88
C LEU A 14 9.87 9.56 4.63
N CYS A 15 9.52 10.10 3.46
CA CYS A 15 8.21 9.95 2.91
C CYS A 15 8.02 8.45 2.68
N ARG A 16 7.28 7.81 3.58
CA ARG A 16 6.51 6.61 3.26
C ARG A 16 5.42 7.02 2.28
N GLU A 17 5.85 7.48 1.11
CA GLU A 17 4.99 7.96 0.06
C GLU A 17 4.42 6.75 -0.64
N PHE A 18 3.10 6.67 -0.63
CA PHE A 18 2.36 5.82 -1.52
C PHE A 18 2.61 6.30 -2.95
N ARG A 19 3.37 5.54 -3.72
CA ARG A 19 3.68 5.83 -5.12
C ARG A 19 2.58 5.25 -5.98
N GLN A 20 1.64 6.11 -6.38
CA GLN A 20 0.55 5.72 -7.25
C GLN A 20 1.09 5.12 -8.56
N LEU A 21 0.47 4.03 -9.02
CA LEU A 21 0.72 3.45 -10.33
C LEU A 21 0.12 4.34 -11.44
N PRO A 22 0.62 4.22 -12.68
CA PRO A 22 -0.08 4.77 -13.84
C PRO A 22 -1.54 4.30 -13.90
N GLU A 23 -2.44 5.13 -14.45
CA GLU A 23 -3.89 4.85 -14.47
C GLU A 23 -4.26 3.55 -15.20
N ASP A 24 -3.43 3.09 -16.14
CA ASP A 24 -3.60 1.85 -16.90
C ASP A 24 -3.00 0.61 -16.21
N LYS A 25 -2.52 0.74 -14.97
CA LYS A 25 -1.84 -0.33 -14.22
C LYS A 25 -2.52 -0.60 -12.88
N THR A 26 -2.76 -1.88 -12.61
CA THR A 26 -3.25 -2.33 -11.32
C THR A 26 -2.19 -3.16 -10.58
N CYS A 27 -2.39 -3.35 -9.28
CA CYS A 27 -1.50 -4.17 -8.47
C CYS A 27 -1.42 -5.64 -8.92
N PRO A 28 -2.55 -6.31 -9.27
CA PRO A 28 -2.50 -7.64 -9.86
C PRO A 28 -1.72 -7.72 -11.18
N ASP A 29 -1.72 -6.65 -11.98
CA ASP A 29 -1.02 -6.60 -13.28
C ASP A 29 0.47 -6.26 -13.16
N LEU A 30 0.95 -5.96 -11.96
CA LEU A 30 2.32 -5.49 -11.77
C LEU A 30 3.30 -6.65 -11.98
N GLU A 31 4.14 -6.55 -13.01
CA GLU A 31 5.28 -7.46 -13.13
C GLU A 31 6.16 -7.35 -11.89
N LEU A 32 6.55 -8.51 -11.32
CA LEU A 32 7.43 -8.62 -10.15
C LEU A 32 8.69 -7.74 -10.25
N LYS A 33 9.14 -7.43 -11.46
CA LYS A 33 10.28 -6.55 -11.72
C LYS A 33 10.06 -5.11 -11.20
N VAL A 34 8.85 -4.56 -11.30
CA VAL A 34 8.52 -3.22 -10.79
C VAL A 34 8.49 -3.20 -9.25
N LEU A 35 8.06 -4.29 -8.61
CA LEU A 35 8.14 -4.46 -7.16
C LEU A 35 9.59 -4.57 -6.65
N ASN A 36 10.48 -5.17 -7.44
CA ASN A 36 11.89 -5.38 -7.10
C ASN A 36 12.77 -4.13 -7.25
N ASP A 37 12.37 -3.16 -8.08
CA ASP A 37 13.09 -1.89 -8.26
C ASP A 37 12.81 -0.88 -7.12
N VAL A 38 11.82 -1.15 -6.27
CA VAL A 38 11.52 -0.31 -5.10
C VAL A 38 12.41 -0.72 -3.93
N TYR A 39 13.44 0.10 -3.66
CA TYR A 39 14.28 -0.07 -2.49
C TYR A 39 13.57 0.43 -1.23
N CYS A 40 13.12 -0.50 -0.39
CA CYS A 40 12.59 -0.21 0.93
C CYS A 40 13.70 -0.21 2.01
N GLN A 41 13.45 0.51 3.10
CA GLN A 41 14.38 0.51 4.24
C GLN A 41 14.52 -0.88 4.86
N LYS A 42 15.63 -1.11 5.58
CA LYS A 42 15.85 -2.37 6.29
C LYS A 42 14.68 -2.65 7.26
N GLY A 43 14.01 -3.78 7.05
CA GLY A 43 12.86 -4.23 7.85
C GLY A 43 11.49 -3.82 7.28
N GLU A 44 11.45 -3.10 6.17
CA GLU A 44 10.25 -2.87 5.38
C GLU A 44 10.22 -3.78 4.15
N LYS A 45 9.03 -3.99 3.62
CA LYS A 45 8.78 -4.71 2.37
C LYS A 45 7.99 -3.80 1.44
N THR A 46 8.12 -4.08 0.15
CA THR A 46 7.32 -3.43 -0.88
C THR A 46 5.93 -4.07 -0.88
N HIS A 47 4.91 -3.24 -0.80
CA HIS A 47 3.51 -3.64 -0.90
C HIS A 47 2.87 -2.90 -2.06
N CYS A 48 2.13 -3.60 -2.91
CA CYS A 48 1.20 -2.95 -3.82
C CYS A 48 -0.18 -2.97 -3.19
N LEU A 49 -0.71 -1.80 -2.83
CA LEU A 49 -2.00 -1.66 -2.14
C LEU A 49 -2.93 -0.79 -2.98
N MET A 50 -4.22 -0.95 -2.76
CA MET A 50 -5.20 0.07 -3.10
C MET A 50 -5.29 1.07 -1.93
N ASP A 51 -5.42 2.35 -2.22
CA ASP A 51 -5.67 3.37 -1.20
C ASP A 51 -7.17 3.60 -0.94
N ASP A 52 -7.48 4.48 0.02
CA ASP A 52 -8.86 4.89 0.33
C ASP A 52 -9.55 5.73 -0.77
N GLN A 53 -8.82 6.10 -1.83
CA GLN A 53 -9.33 6.75 -3.05
C GLN A 53 -9.42 5.78 -4.23
N HIS A 54 -9.30 4.48 -3.99
CA HIS A 54 -9.33 3.42 -5.01
C HIS A 54 -8.19 3.49 -6.04
N ARG A 55 -7.08 4.12 -5.67
CA ARG A 55 -5.88 4.21 -6.51
C ARG A 55 -4.95 3.08 -6.15
N HIS A 56 -4.36 2.44 -7.16
CA HIS A 56 -3.32 1.44 -6.95
C HIS A 56 -1.97 2.13 -6.77
N GLY A 57 -1.14 1.60 -5.89
CA GLY A 57 0.17 2.18 -5.64
C GLY A 57 1.06 1.29 -4.81
N VAL A 58 2.35 1.61 -4.87
CA VAL A 58 3.41 0.90 -4.16
C VAL A 58 3.82 1.68 -2.93
N VAL A 59 3.97 0.99 -1.81
CA VAL A 59 4.42 1.58 -0.56
C VAL A 59 5.41 0.67 0.16
N CYS A 60 6.39 1.26 0.83
CA CYS A 60 7.29 0.55 1.75
C CYS A 60 6.72 0.62 3.17
N VAL A 61 6.31 -0.52 3.71
CA VAL A 61 5.87 -0.64 5.10
C VAL A 61 6.38 -1.93 5.73
N LYS A 62 6.36 -2.00 7.06
CA LYS A 62 6.62 -3.26 7.76
C LYS A 62 5.55 -4.28 7.38
N GLU A 63 6.00 -5.49 7.07
CA GLU A 63 5.11 -6.61 6.86
C GLU A 63 4.39 -6.98 8.15
N ARG A 64 3.13 -7.40 8.04
CA ARG A 64 2.34 -7.94 9.15
C ARG A 64 1.37 -9.00 8.65
N ASP A 65 0.89 -9.80 9.57
CA ASP A 65 -0.13 -10.80 9.29
C ASP A 65 -1.49 -10.14 9.09
N ILE A 66 -2.18 -10.55 8.03
CA ILE A 66 -3.55 -10.16 7.72
C ILE A 66 -4.43 -11.37 7.97
N GLN A 67 -5.46 -11.19 8.79
CA GLN A 67 -6.38 -12.27 9.13
C GLN A 67 -7.26 -12.69 7.94
N ALA A 68 -7.74 -13.92 7.97
CA ALA A 68 -8.74 -14.40 7.02
C ALA A 68 -9.97 -13.46 7.00
N GLY A 69 -10.51 -13.19 5.82
CA GLY A 69 -11.64 -12.29 5.61
C GLY A 69 -11.28 -10.80 5.59
N TYR A 70 -10.00 -10.44 5.63
CA TYR A 70 -9.55 -9.03 5.59
C TYR A 70 -8.56 -8.77 4.45
N CYS A 71 -8.52 -7.52 4.01
CA CYS A 71 -7.60 -7.01 3.01
C CYS A 71 -6.81 -5.81 3.57
N PRO A 72 -5.49 -5.73 3.35
CA PRO A 72 -4.75 -4.52 3.64
C PRO A 72 -5.05 -3.44 2.60
N TYR A 73 -5.09 -2.20 3.03
CA TYR A 73 -5.21 -1.03 2.16
C TYR A 73 -4.36 0.11 2.70
N TYR A 74 -4.04 1.11 1.87
CA TYR A 74 -3.34 2.30 2.30
C TYR A 74 -4.33 3.40 2.71
N ASN A 75 -4.28 3.82 3.97
CA ASN A 75 -5.06 4.95 4.47
C ASN A 75 -4.24 6.23 4.27
N ASN A 76 -4.66 7.10 3.34
CA ASN A 76 -3.93 8.31 3.01
C ASN A 76 -3.88 9.28 4.20
N ALA A 77 -5.00 9.42 4.92
CA ALA A 77 -5.11 10.33 6.06
C ALA A 77 -4.18 9.94 7.23
N LYS A 78 -3.96 8.64 7.45
CA LYS A 78 -3.03 8.11 8.46
C LYS A 78 -1.62 7.88 7.94
N SER A 79 -1.44 7.97 6.62
CA SER A 79 -0.20 7.60 5.91
C SER A 79 0.32 6.21 6.33
N ALA A 80 -0.60 5.26 6.45
CA ALA A 80 -0.33 3.94 7.02
C ALA A 80 -1.13 2.84 6.34
N MET A 81 -0.57 1.63 6.34
CA MET A 81 -1.33 0.43 5.97
C MET A 81 -2.31 0.08 7.08
N GLU A 82 -3.58 -0.03 6.73
CA GLU A 82 -4.69 -0.44 7.59
C GLU A 82 -5.30 -1.74 7.05
N VAL A 83 -6.27 -2.31 7.75
CA VAL A 83 -7.01 -3.49 7.30
C VAL A 83 -8.49 -3.18 7.22
N ARG A 84 -9.15 -3.75 6.22
CA ARG A 84 -10.61 -3.64 6.03
C ARG A 84 -11.19 -5.04 5.79
N PRO A 85 -12.47 -5.27 6.10
CA PRO A 85 -13.15 -6.48 5.68
C PRO A 85 -13.02 -6.67 4.17
N CYS A 86 -12.84 -7.92 3.74
CA CYS A 86 -12.88 -8.30 2.34
C CYS A 86 -14.34 -8.59 1.95
N GLU A 87 -14.78 -8.06 0.81
CA GLU A 87 -16.09 -8.35 0.23
C GLU A 87 -15.87 -9.13 -1.07
N GLY A 88 -16.57 -10.26 -1.24
CA GLY A 88 -16.43 -11.13 -2.43
C GLY A 88 -16.27 -12.61 -2.10
N GLU A 89 -16.36 -13.47 -3.12
CA GLU A 89 -16.32 -14.92 -2.94
C GLU A 89 -14.89 -15.48 -2.81
N ARG A 90 -13.89 -14.79 -3.37
CA ARG A 90 -12.48 -15.21 -3.36
C ARG A 90 -11.63 -14.47 -2.32
N CYS A 91 -12.27 -14.02 -1.23
CA CYS A 91 -11.57 -13.40 -0.12
C CYS A 91 -10.56 -14.34 0.54
N PRO A 92 -9.49 -13.80 1.16
CA PRO A 92 -8.50 -14.62 1.86
C PRO A 92 -9.15 -15.51 2.92
N ASN A 93 -9.03 -16.83 2.80
CA ASN A 93 -9.62 -17.79 3.74
C ASN A 93 -8.64 -18.25 4.83
N LYS A 94 -7.41 -17.75 4.79
CA LYS A 94 -6.34 -18.04 5.75
C LYS A 94 -5.57 -16.75 6.02
N THR A 95 -4.91 -16.70 7.18
CA THR A 95 -3.95 -15.64 7.47
C THR A 95 -2.83 -15.66 6.44
N PHE A 96 -2.43 -14.48 5.97
CA PHE A 96 -1.34 -14.30 5.02
C PHE A 96 -0.50 -13.09 5.38
N THR A 97 0.73 -13.03 4.88
CA THR A 97 1.59 -11.86 5.10
C THR A 97 1.17 -10.73 4.16
N SER A 98 1.16 -9.49 4.66
CA SER A 98 0.61 -8.37 3.90
C SER A 98 1.26 -8.14 2.54
N SER A 99 2.52 -8.52 2.32
CA SER A 99 3.17 -8.38 0.99
C SER A 99 2.60 -9.31 -0.08
N ALA A 100 1.94 -10.39 0.33
CA ALA A 100 1.31 -11.37 -0.55
C ALA A 100 -0.12 -10.99 -0.99
N VAL A 101 -0.60 -9.78 -0.66
CA VAL A 101 -1.96 -9.33 -1.00
C VAL A 101 -2.28 -9.41 -2.51
N VAL A 102 -1.27 -9.24 -3.37
CA VAL A 102 -1.39 -9.35 -4.84
C VAL A 102 -1.95 -10.70 -5.31
N LEU A 103 -1.88 -11.74 -4.46
CA LEU A 103 -2.45 -13.06 -4.72
C LEU A 103 -3.97 -13.13 -4.50
N TYR A 104 -4.58 -12.06 -3.97
CA TYR A 104 -6.00 -11.96 -3.67
C TYR A 104 -6.65 -10.82 -4.46
N PRO A 105 -7.07 -11.06 -5.71
CA PRO A 105 -7.67 -10.04 -6.58
C PRO A 105 -8.87 -9.32 -5.95
N GLU A 106 -9.69 -9.99 -5.13
CA GLU A 106 -10.84 -9.38 -4.44
C GLU A 106 -10.43 -8.23 -3.51
N CYS A 107 -9.19 -8.22 -3.00
CA CYS A 107 -8.69 -7.09 -2.23
C CYS A 107 -8.53 -5.80 -3.07
N TYR A 108 -8.58 -5.95 -4.39
CA TYR A 108 -8.42 -4.93 -5.41
C TYR A 108 -9.68 -4.63 -6.23
N GLU A 109 -10.70 -5.48 -6.14
CA GLU A 109 -11.98 -5.27 -6.83
C GLU A 109 -12.86 -4.27 -6.04
N ASN A 110 -13.67 -3.51 -6.78
CA ASN A 110 -14.46 -2.36 -6.33
C ASN A 110 -15.12 -2.52 -4.95
N TYR A 111 -14.71 -1.69 -3.98
CA TYR A 111 -15.53 -1.33 -2.80
C TYR A 111 -16.61 -0.28 -3.15
N ARG A 112 -16.91 -0.09 -4.45
CA ARG A 112 -17.82 0.93 -4.96
C ARG A 112 -19.31 0.65 -4.68
N GLY A 113 -19.63 -0.37 -3.87
CA GLY A 113 -21.01 -0.83 -3.66
C GLY A 113 -21.75 -0.26 -2.45
N LYS A 114 -21.17 0.62 -1.62
CA LYS A 114 -21.87 1.11 -0.40
C LYS A 114 -21.78 2.61 -0.08
N LEU A 115 -21.00 3.41 -0.81
CA LEU A 115 -21.03 4.87 -0.64
C LEU A 115 -21.98 5.56 -1.62
N GLU A 116 -22.41 4.88 -2.69
CA GLU A 116 -23.40 5.41 -3.64
C GLU A 116 -24.86 5.09 -3.24
N ASP A 117 -25.08 4.21 -2.25
CA ASP A 117 -26.43 3.83 -1.74
C ASP A 117 -26.83 4.53 -0.42
N GLU A 118 -25.97 5.39 0.15
CA GLU A 118 -26.26 6.18 1.37
C GLU A 118 -26.32 7.71 1.13
N LEU A 119 -26.49 8.14 -0.13
CA LEU A 119 -26.65 9.56 -0.51
C LEU A 119 -27.99 9.84 -1.20
#